data_AF-A0A5C8J1A9-F1
#
_entry.id   AF-A0A5C8J1A9-F1
#
_cell.length_a   1.000
_cell.length_b   1.000
_cell.length_c   1.000
_cell.angle_alpha   90.00
_cell.angle_beta   90.00
_cell.angle_gamma   90.00
#
_symmetry.space_group_name_H-M   'P 1'
#
loop_
_entity.id
_entity.type
_entity.pdbx_description
1 polymer ?
#
loop_
_entity_poly.entity_id
_entity_poly.type
_entity_poly.pdbx_seq_one_letter_code
_entity_poly.pdbx_strand_id
1 'polypeptide(L)'
;MKPFIETIVVALGMCALFPAHAASSAQVVVANLGQPRDTCSGGNVVSGTIQATNIGATGVYVNFTVTAPNFVGHRSSGDGPLAAGGPIGYGFSFPSAWGLNAAPDTPVTLTVYTYTDTAMTHPVYSSAFTWNCTTGVGGPVVNTDLSAVDGTCGAATGVAASSPPTANLCQVGTASAVSGSGPWTWSCAGSQGGSAAACSAPLAGNKIYSAPSPTGTGTITAALSGGGDACGFAATTRYIATEPSASPSTPAGVAFPHGLFDFSATQCSNVEGGAANITLEVAYPQTLPANTQYYKWGPTPDNRTPHWYVMPASIVRNTATFTITDGGLGDDDLQTNGTIVDQGGAGTGTAISTVPTASVWALAAAALMLGLSGRRRLRYRRSKP
;
A
#
# COMPACT_ATOMS: atom_id res chain seq x y z
N MET A 1 3.20 41.56 -44.91
CA MET A 1 3.59 42.47 -43.82
C MET A 1 2.92 41.99 -42.55
N LYS A 2 3.75 41.58 -41.58
CA LYS A 2 3.48 41.18 -40.18
C LYS A 2 2.40 40.09 -39.86
N PRO A 3 2.67 39.25 -38.83
CA PRO A 3 2.27 37.84 -38.79
C PRO A 3 1.49 37.42 -37.50
N PHE A 4 1.04 36.15 -37.46
CA PHE A 4 0.93 35.22 -36.29
C PHE A 4 -0.12 35.57 -35.18
N ILE A 5 -0.98 34.69 -34.60
CA ILE A 5 -0.95 33.26 -34.21
C ILE A 5 -2.37 32.69 -34.03
N GLU A 6 -2.48 31.37 -34.13
CA GLU A 6 -3.63 30.47 -33.96
C GLU A 6 -4.24 30.35 -32.54
N THR A 7 -5.51 29.96 -32.56
CA THR A 7 -6.38 29.25 -31.60
C THR A 7 -5.71 28.48 -30.44
N ILE A 8 -6.30 28.56 -29.24
CA ILE A 8 -6.73 27.42 -28.37
C ILE A 8 -7.38 27.98 -27.09
N VAL A 9 -8.60 27.51 -26.80
CA VAL A 9 -9.32 27.71 -25.54
C VAL A 9 -8.64 26.86 -24.46
N VAL A 10 -7.94 27.49 -23.51
CA VAL A 10 -7.42 26.85 -22.30
C VAL A 10 -8.18 27.37 -21.10
N ALA A 11 -8.88 26.46 -20.41
CA ALA A 11 -9.45 26.69 -19.09
C ALA A 11 -8.32 27.05 -18.11
N LEU A 12 -8.49 28.16 -17.38
CA LEU A 12 -7.65 28.52 -16.24
C LEU A 12 -7.79 27.46 -15.13
N GLY A 13 -6.94 26.44 -15.17
CA GLY A 13 -6.61 25.61 -14.03
C GLY A 13 -5.27 26.09 -13.47
N MET A 14 -5.30 27.10 -12.60
CA MET A 14 -4.13 27.51 -11.84
C MET A 14 -3.67 26.33 -10.98
N CYS A 15 -2.53 25.76 -11.37
CA CYS A 15 -1.72 24.85 -10.59
C CYS A 15 -1.28 25.59 -9.32
N ALA A 16 -2.01 25.40 -8.22
CA ALA A 16 -1.50 25.72 -6.90
C ALA A 16 -0.45 24.66 -6.56
N LEU A 17 0.81 25.01 -6.84
CA LEU A 17 1.96 24.49 -6.10
C LEU A 17 1.70 24.77 -4.62
N PHE A 18 1.10 23.82 -3.92
CA PHE A 18 1.20 23.79 -2.46
C PHE A 18 2.68 23.51 -2.17
N PRO A 19 3.43 24.43 -1.55
CA PRO A 19 4.65 24.00 -0.90
C PRO A 19 4.24 22.93 0.12
N ALA A 20 4.98 21.83 0.13
CA ALA A 20 4.99 20.89 1.23
C ALA A 20 4.94 21.73 2.52
N HIS A 21 3.85 21.60 3.29
CA HIS A 21 3.76 22.23 4.59
C HIS A 21 4.88 21.59 5.42
N ALA A 22 6.01 22.29 5.44
CA ALA A 22 7.08 22.06 6.38
C ALA A 22 6.42 21.94 7.75
N ALA A 23 6.72 20.83 8.41
CA ALA A 23 6.37 20.57 9.79
C ALA A 23 6.71 21.81 10.64
N SER A 24 5.73 22.65 10.93
CA SER A 24 5.82 23.57 12.04
C SER A 24 5.17 22.87 13.22
N SER A 25 6.03 22.19 13.97
CA SER A 25 5.81 21.75 15.34
C SER A 25 5.28 22.90 16.18
N ALA A 26 3.96 23.07 16.23
CA ALA A 26 3.31 23.95 17.19
C ALA A 26 3.21 23.20 18.53
N GLN A 27 4.37 23.04 19.18
CA GLN A 27 4.47 22.58 20.55
C GLN A 27 3.91 23.65 21.48
N VAL A 28 2.60 23.64 21.68
CA VAL A 28 2.00 24.27 22.85
C VAL A 28 1.56 23.12 23.74
N VAL A 29 2.13 23.00 24.93
CA VAL A 29 1.64 22.07 25.94
C VAL A 29 1.35 22.90 27.17
N VAL A 30 0.06 23.00 27.49
CA VAL A 30 -0.38 23.55 28.78
C VAL A 30 -0.73 22.37 29.65
N ALA A 31 0.25 21.86 30.37
CA ALA A 31 0.00 20.81 31.35
C ALA A 31 -0.47 21.45 32.67
N ASN A 32 -1.39 20.77 33.36
CA ASN A 32 -1.89 21.15 34.68
C ASN A 32 -2.50 22.55 34.77
N LEU A 33 -3.68 22.76 34.16
CA LEU A 33 -4.52 23.90 34.54
C LEU A 33 -4.95 23.74 36.01
N GLY A 34 -4.42 24.55 36.91
CA GLY A 34 -4.77 24.54 38.33
C GLY A 34 -5.95 25.44 38.69
N GLN A 35 -6.32 25.32 39.96
CA GLN A 35 -7.64 25.47 40.55
C GLN A 35 -8.23 26.89 40.54
N PRO A 36 -9.54 27.07 40.22
CA PRO A 36 -10.29 28.25 40.62
C PRO A 36 -10.38 28.31 42.15
N ARG A 37 -9.80 29.35 42.78
CA ARG A 37 -9.69 29.48 44.25
C ARG A 37 -10.80 30.27 44.95
N ASP A 38 -11.79 30.81 44.25
CA ASP A 38 -12.73 31.78 44.83
C ASP A 38 -14.20 31.36 44.73
N THR A 39 -14.98 31.82 45.72
CA THR A 39 -16.39 31.52 45.94
C THR A 39 -17.33 32.41 45.11
N CYS A 40 -18.47 31.87 44.66
CA CYS A 40 -19.58 32.65 44.08
C CYS A 40 -20.30 33.48 45.18
N SER A 41 -19.57 34.26 46.01
CA SER A 41 -20.14 34.95 47.17
C SER A 41 -19.86 36.45 47.16
N GLY A 42 -20.92 37.24 46.91
CA GLY A 42 -21.17 38.53 47.56
C GLY A 42 -20.32 39.75 47.20
N GLY A 43 -19.28 39.63 46.37
CA GLY A 43 -18.53 40.78 45.84
C GLY A 43 -19.12 41.36 44.56
N ASN A 44 -18.75 42.61 44.22
CA ASN A 44 -19.08 43.25 42.93
C ASN A 44 -18.47 42.52 41.72
N VAL A 45 -17.56 41.58 41.97
CA VAL A 45 -16.88 40.71 41.00
C VAL A 45 -16.69 39.35 41.67
N VAL A 46 -17.09 38.26 41.01
CA VAL A 46 -16.62 36.92 41.39
C VAL A 46 -15.34 36.67 40.61
N SER A 47 -14.25 36.44 41.33
CA SER A 47 -12.94 36.12 40.76
C SER A 47 -12.68 34.62 40.74
N GLY A 48 -11.65 34.19 40.02
CA GLY A 48 -11.09 32.86 40.12
C GLY A 48 -9.69 32.87 39.55
N THR A 49 -8.82 31.99 40.05
CA THR A 49 -7.44 31.82 39.53
C THR A 49 -7.36 30.59 38.65
N ILE A 50 -6.61 30.64 37.56
CA ILE A 50 -6.21 29.44 36.82
C ILE A 50 -4.70 29.37 36.90
N GLN A 51 -4.15 28.21 37.28
CA GLN A 51 -2.70 28.03 37.23
C GLN A 51 -2.32 27.37 35.92
N ALA A 52 -1.66 28.04 35.00
CA ALA A 52 -1.14 27.40 33.80
C ALA A 52 0.36 27.13 33.98
N THR A 53 0.83 25.94 33.62
CA THR A 53 2.26 25.64 33.55
C THR A 53 2.67 25.51 32.09
N ASN A 54 3.59 26.37 31.66
CA ASN A 54 4.23 26.26 30.36
C ASN A 54 5.50 25.41 30.48
N ILE A 55 5.52 24.27 29.78
CA ILE A 55 6.63 23.29 29.84
C ILE A 55 7.73 23.53 28.79
N GLY A 56 7.86 24.76 28.27
CA GLY A 56 9.02 25.16 27.44
C GLY A 56 8.70 25.84 26.11
N ALA A 57 7.45 26.23 25.86
CA ALA A 57 7.04 26.94 24.66
C ALA A 57 7.29 28.45 24.79
N THR A 58 7.83 29.10 23.76
CA THR A 58 7.96 30.57 23.71
C THR A 58 6.77 31.21 23.01
N GLY A 59 6.28 32.36 23.49
CA GLY A 59 5.24 33.13 22.79
C GLY A 59 3.83 32.54 22.87
N VAL A 60 3.50 31.87 23.99
CA VAL A 60 2.14 31.36 24.24
C VAL A 60 1.31 32.42 24.95
N TYR A 61 0.14 32.71 24.37
CA TYR A 61 -0.88 33.59 24.94
C TYR A 61 -2.09 32.79 25.38
N VAL A 62 -2.75 33.22 26.45
CA VAL A 62 -3.95 32.55 26.98
C VAL A 62 -5.09 33.55 27.04
N ASN A 63 -6.27 33.14 26.59
CA ASN A 63 -7.51 33.90 26.72
C ASN A 63 -8.56 33.01 27.39
N PHE A 64 -9.54 33.65 28.02
CA PHE A 64 -10.59 32.96 28.74
C PHE A 64 -11.95 33.50 28.31
N THR A 65 -12.91 32.61 28.14
CA THR A 65 -14.32 32.98 28.08
C THR A 65 -15.08 32.28 29.18
N VAL A 66 -15.87 33.02 29.94
CA VAL A 66 -16.80 32.48 30.93
C VAL A 66 -18.20 32.61 30.37
N THR A 67 -19.00 31.54 30.43
CA THR A 67 -20.40 31.52 30.03
C THR A 67 -21.27 30.89 31.12
N ALA A 68 -22.54 31.28 31.19
CA ALA A 68 -23.54 30.69 32.06
C ALA A 68 -24.91 30.75 31.35
N PRO A 69 -25.87 29.85 31.64
CA PRO A 69 -27.19 29.88 31.03
C PRO A 69 -27.86 31.23 31.17
N ASN A 70 -28.42 31.75 30.07
CA ASN A 70 -29.09 33.06 29.99
C ASN A 70 -28.17 34.28 30.13
N PHE A 71 -26.85 34.10 30.17
CA PHE A 71 -25.88 35.18 30.26
C PHE A 71 -24.93 35.20 29.05
N VAL A 72 -24.65 36.40 28.54
CA VAL A 72 -23.72 36.62 27.42
C VAL A 72 -22.29 36.34 27.88
N GLY A 73 -21.51 35.60 27.09
CA GLY A 73 -20.14 35.24 27.45
C GLY A 73 -19.24 36.45 27.75
N HIS A 74 -18.52 36.39 28.87
CA HIS A 74 -17.55 37.40 29.27
C HIS A 74 -16.14 36.97 28.86
N ARG A 75 -15.38 37.84 28.20
CA ARG A 75 -13.98 37.59 27.81
C ARG A 75 -13.05 38.34 28.75
N SER A 76 -12.09 37.64 29.35
CA SER A 76 -11.01 38.25 30.13
C SER A 76 -9.67 37.82 29.51
N SER A 77 -8.85 38.78 29.11
CA SER A 77 -7.49 38.51 28.63
C SER A 77 -6.50 38.52 29.78
N GLY A 78 -5.63 37.51 29.84
CA GLY A 78 -4.40 37.60 30.61
C GLY A 78 -3.34 38.26 29.72
N ASP A 79 -3.06 39.54 29.93
CA ASP A 79 -2.13 40.30 29.09
C ASP A 79 -0.67 39.94 29.45
N GLY A 80 -0.19 38.79 28.99
CA GLY A 80 1.23 38.44 29.09
C GLY A 80 1.58 37.03 28.60
N PRO A 81 2.78 36.83 28.01
CA PRO A 81 3.25 35.51 27.61
C PRO A 81 3.45 34.63 28.85
N LEU A 82 3.09 33.34 28.74
CA LEU A 82 3.42 32.36 29.78
C LEU A 82 4.95 32.23 29.87
N ALA A 83 5.58 32.76 30.92
CA ALA A 83 6.99 32.51 31.19
C ALA A 83 7.25 31.00 31.38
N ALA A 84 8.38 30.51 30.90
CA ALA A 84 8.77 29.11 31.10
C ALA A 84 9.09 28.87 32.58
N GLY A 85 8.43 27.88 33.19
CA GLY A 85 8.62 27.48 34.59
C GLY A 85 7.59 28.08 35.57
N GLY A 86 7.13 27.23 36.51
CA GLY A 86 6.21 27.56 37.60
C GLY A 86 4.76 27.85 37.19
N PRO A 87 3.77 27.60 38.07
CA PRO A 87 2.38 27.93 37.78
C PRO A 87 2.15 29.45 37.75
N ILE A 88 1.60 29.97 36.65
CA ILE A 88 1.16 31.38 36.54
C ILE A 88 -0.34 31.47 36.83
N GLY A 89 -0.73 32.32 37.79
CA GLY A 89 -2.12 32.55 38.17
C GLY A 89 -2.79 33.61 37.29
N TYR A 90 -3.83 33.23 36.54
CA TYR A 90 -4.68 34.17 35.79
C TYR A 90 -5.98 34.43 36.54
N GLY A 91 -6.25 35.71 36.83
CA GLY A 91 -7.53 36.15 37.37
C GLY A 91 -8.57 36.31 36.27
N PHE A 92 -9.75 35.74 36.44
CA PHE A 92 -10.93 36.07 35.63
C PHE A 92 -12.02 36.67 36.49
N SER A 93 -12.89 37.48 35.88
CA SER A 93 -14.02 38.14 36.53
C SER A 93 -15.25 38.06 35.65
N PHE A 94 -16.44 37.91 36.24
CA PHE A 94 -17.72 38.04 35.54
C PHE A 94 -18.65 39.06 36.22
N PRO A 95 -19.60 39.68 35.48
CA PRO A 95 -20.43 40.76 36.00
C PRO A 95 -21.31 40.32 37.16
N SER A 96 -21.43 41.17 38.20
CA SER A 96 -22.37 40.96 39.30
C SER A 96 -23.83 40.88 38.85
N ALA A 97 -24.15 41.46 37.69
CA ALA A 97 -25.47 41.40 37.06
C ALA A 97 -25.93 39.97 36.70
N TRP A 98 -25.03 38.99 36.67
CA TRP A 98 -25.41 37.59 36.46
C TRP A 98 -26.15 36.98 37.67
N GLY A 99 -26.10 37.63 38.83
CA GLY A 99 -26.93 37.24 39.97
C GLY A 99 -26.76 35.80 40.43
N LEU A 100 -25.61 35.16 40.13
CA LEU A 100 -25.39 33.72 40.37
C LEU A 100 -25.51 33.34 41.85
N ASN A 101 -25.36 34.31 42.76
CA ASN A 101 -25.57 34.12 44.21
C ASN A 101 -27.05 33.86 44.56
N ALA A 102 -27.99 34.28 43.71
CA ALA A 102 -29.44 34.12 43.89
C ALA A 102 -29.99 32.89 43.15
N ALA A 103 -29.16 32.20 42.36
CA ALA A 103 -29.52 31.03 41.58
C ALA A 103 -28.53 29.88 41.88
N PRO A 104 -28.69 29.18 43.01
CA PRO A 104 -27.87 28.01 43.33
C PRO A 104 -27.96 26.98 42.20
N ASP A 105 -26.86 26.28 41.95
CA ASP A 105 -26.70 25.27 40.90
C ASP A 105 -26.69 25.78 39.46
N THR A 106 -26.49 27.08 39.24
CA THR A 106 -26.28 27.59 37.88
C THR A 106 -24.95 27.08 37.34
N PRO A 107 -24.92 26.35 36.20
CA PRO A 107 -23.67 25.89 35.61
C PRO A 107 -22.93 27.06 34.99
N VAL A 108 -21.68 27.23 35.34
CA VAL A 108 -20.75 28.20 34.77
C VAL A 108 -19.69 27.42 34.02
N THR A 109 -19.46 27.77 32.75
CA THR A 109 -18.46 27.15 31.89
C THR A 109 -17.33 28.13 31.62
N LEU A 110 -16.12 27.76 31.99
CA LEU A 110 -14.89 28.44 31.63
C LEU A 110 -14.27 27.71 30.45
N THR A 111 -14.15 28.40 29.32
CA THR A 111 -13.35 27.94 28.18
C THR A 111 -12.02 28.70 28.16
N VAL A 112 -10.93 27.96 28.30
CA VAL A 112 -9.56 28.44 28.14
C VAL A 112 -9.19 28.28 26.68
N TYR A 113 -8.59 29.30 26.07
CA TYR A 113 -8.02 29.26 24.73
C TYR A 113 -6.53 29.59 24.78
N THR A 114 -5.73 28.90 24.00
CA THR A 114 -4.30 29.22 23.85
C THR A 114 -4.00 29.69 22.43
N TYR A 115 -3.07 30.62 22.28
CA TYR A 115 -2.68 31.19 20.99
C TYR A 115 -1.16 31.23 20.88
N THR A 116 -0.66 31.19 19.65
CA THR A 116 0.76 31.31 19.31
C THR A 116 1.10 32.69 18.75
N ASP A 117 0.12 33.59 18.66
CA ASP A 117 0.30 34.96 18.18
C ASP A 117 -0.31 35.96 19.17
N THR A 118 0.22 37.18 19.15
CA THR A 118 -0.25 38.31 19.97
C THR A 118 -1.62 38.83 19.55
N ALA A 119 -2.06 38.53 18.33
CA ALA A 119 -3.33 39.00 17.77
C ALA A 119 -4.51 38.14 18.25
N MET A 120 -4.25 36.98 18.86
CA MET A 120 -5.22 36.00 19.34
C MET A 120 -6.30 35.65 18.30
N THR A 121 -5.93 35.55 17.02
CA THR A 121 -6.88 35.38 15.91
C THR A 121 -7.21 33.92 15.62
N HIS A 122 -6.31 32.99 15.96
CA HIS A 122 -6.49 31.56 15.74
C HIS A 122 -6.17 30.75 17.02
N PRO A 123 -7.19 30.30 17.77
CA PRO A 123 -6.94 29.49 18.97
C PRO A 123 -6.33 28.14 18.56
N VAL A 124 -5.19 27.81 19.16
CA VAL A 124 -4.48 26.55 18.98
C VAL A 124 -5.14 25.44 19.80
N TYR A 125 -5.62 25.76 21.01
CA TYR A 125 -6.45 24.86 21.84
C TYR A 125 -7.64 25.57 22.43
N SER A 126 -8.65 24.78 22.80
CA SER A 126 -9.61 25.17 23.80
C SER A 126 -9.93 24.03 24.76
N SER A 127 -10.07 24.34 26.05
CA SER A 127 -10.55 23.41 27.06
C SER A 127 -11.68 24.08 27.83
N ALA A 128 -12.83 23.42 27.95
CA ALA A 128 -13.95 23.92 28.72
C ALA A 128 -14.12 23.12 30.00
N PHE A 129 -14.30 23.82 31.12
CA PHE A 129 -14.64 23.23 32.39
C PHE A 129 -15.94 23.87 32.90
N THR A 130 -16.91 23.04 33.29
CA THR A 130 -18.21 23.48 33.80
C THR A 130 -18.34 23.10 35.27
N TRP A 131 -18.70 24.07 36.11
CA TRP A 131 -19.03 23.84 37.52
C TRP A 131 -20.36 24.49 37.88
N ASN A 132 -21.03 23.97 38.90
CA ASN A 132 -22.24 24.58 39.44
C ASN A 132 -21.86 25.60 40.51
N CYS A 133 -22.30 26.85 40.37
CA CYS A 133 -22.15 27.83 41.45
C CYS A 133 -23.06 27.43 42.63
N THR A 134 -22.46 27.07 43.76
CA THR A 134 -23.15 26.89 45.05
C THR A 134 -22.73 28.01 46.00
N THR A 135 -23.68 28.52 46.79
CA THR A 135 -23.42 29.63 47.71
C THR A 135 -22.43 29.22 48.80
N GLY A 136 -21.28 29.90 48.88
CA GLY A 136 -20.35 29.78 50.00
C GLY A 136 -19.41 28.57 50.01
N VAL A 137 -19.30 27.81 48.92
CA VAL A 137 -18.34 26.69 48.79
C VAL A 137 -17.34 26.98 47.68
N GLY A 138 -16.04 26.76 47.93
CA GLY A 138 -15.03 26.76 46.88
C GLY A 138 -15.31 25.62 45.89
N GLY A 139 -15.26 25.91 44.60
CA GLY A 139 -15.52 24.93 43.55
C GLY A 139 -14.52 23.75 43.55
N PRO A 140 -14.85 22.64 42.86
CA PRO A 140 -13.97 21.48 42.81
C PRO A 140 -12.65 21.76 42.07
N VAL A 141 -11.59 21.14 42.57
CA VAL A 141 -10.27 21.06 41.94
C VAL A 141 -10.38 20.15 40.71
N VAL A 142 -10.20 20.71 39.51
CA VAL A 142 -10.12 19.92 38.29
C VAL A 142 -8.75 20.10 37.68
N ASN A 143 -7.99 19.00 37.61
CA ASN A 143 -6.72 18.95 36.90
C ASN A 143 -7.00 18.45 35.48
N THR A 144 -6.89 19.34 34.48
CA THR A 144 -6.88 18.94 33.08
C THR A 144 -5.46 19.04 32.56
N ASP A 145 -4.79 17.89 32.43
CA ASP A 145 -3.52 17.80 31.71
C ASP A 145 -3.79 17.91 30.20
N LEU A 146 -3.41 19.04 29.60
CA LEU A 146 -3.50 19.26 28.15
C LEU A 146 -2.14 19.01 27.49
N SER A 147 -1.61 17.80 27.66
CA SER A 147 -0.41 17.36 26.96
C SER A 147 -0.71 17.05 25.51
N ALA A 148 0.14 17.53 24.60
CA ALA A 148 0.08 17.14 23.20
C ALA A 148 0.08 15.61 23.06
N VAL A 149 -0.83 15.10 22.22
CA VAL A 149 -0.95 13.68 21.91
C VAL A 149 -0.78 13.53 20.41
N ASP A 150 0.38 13.03 20.00
CA ASP A 150 0.66 12.75 18.59
C ASP A 150 -0.29 11.67 18.07
N GLY A 151 -0.74 11.85 16.83
CA GLY A 151 -1.51 10.81 16.14
C GLY A 151 -0.61 9.61 15.86
N THR A 152 -1.17 8.41 15.87
CA THR A 152 -0.44 7.19 15.54
C THR A 152 -1.25 6.32 14.59
N CYS A 153 -0.54 5.74 13.63
CA CYS A 153 -1.13 4.83 12.66
C CYS A 153 -1.73 3.59 13.34
N GLY A 154 -2.89 3.17 12.87
CA GLY A 154 -3.55 1.96 13.33
C GLY A 154 -3.07 0.70 12.62
N ALA A 155 -3.69 -0.43 12.96
CA ALA A 155 -3.31 -1.74 12.44
C ALA A 155 -3.52 -1.91 10.92
N ALA A 156 -4.24 -1.00 10.25
CA ALA A 156 -4.35 -1.01 8.79
C ALA A 156 -3.04 -0.60 8.09
N THR A 157 -2.11 0.08 8.78
CA THR A 157 -0.87 0.54 8.18
C THR A 157 0.08 -0.62 7.84
N GLY A 158 0.63 -0.59 6.63
CA GLY A 158 1.50 -1.64 6.09
C GLY A 158 0.78 -2.92 5.67
N VAL A 159 -0.52 -3.06 5.94
CA VAL A 159 -1.31 -4.24 5.55
C VAL A 159 -1.84 -4.07 4.14
N ALA A 160 -1.55 -5.02 3.25
CA ALA A 160 -2.02 -4.93 1.88
C ALA A 160 -3.54 -5.10 1.79
N ALA A 161 -4.22 -4.22 1.05
CA ALA A 161 -5.67 -4.24 0.90
C ALA A 161 -6.08 -4.09 -0.56
N SER A 162 -7.09 -4.86 -0.99
CA SER A 162 -7.65 -4.80 -2.35
C SER A 162 -8.62 -3.63 -2.56
N SER A 163 -9.03 -2.96 -1.48
CA SER A 163 -9.87 -1.77 -1.46
C SER A 163 -9.41 -0.81 -0.35
N PRO A 164 -9.83 0.47 -0.38
CA PRO A 164 -9.46 1.42 0.66
C PRO A 164 -9.87 0.91 2.06
N PRO A 165 -8.97 0.83 3.04
CA PRO A 165 -9.32 0.43 4.40
C PRO A 165 -10.33 1.40 5.02
N THR A 166 -11.31 0.88 5.76
CA THR A 166 -12.39 1.69 6.38
C THR A 166 -12.37 1.69 7.91
N ALA A 167 -11.53 0.84 8.51
CA ALA A 167 -11.42 0.66 9.95
C ALA A 167 -9.95 0.49 10.35
N ASN A 168 -9.66 0.64 11.64
CA ASN A 168 -8.31 0.51 12.20
C ASN A 168 -7.27 1.43 11.55
N LEU A 169 -7.71 2.60 11.06
CA LEU A 169 -6.87 3.59 10.39
C LEU A 169 -5.91 4.28 11.37
N CYS A 170 -6.41 4.68 12.54
CA CYS A 170 -5.62 5.34 13.57
C CYS A 170 -5.75 4.58 14.88
N GLN A 171 -4.62 4.37 15.56
CA GLN A 171 -4.61 3.89 16.94
C GLN A 171 -4.80 5.07 17.90
N VAL A 172 -4.19 6.21 17.59
CA VAL A 172 -4.36 7.47 18.31
C VAL A 172 -4.66 8.60 17.32
N GLY A 173 -5.62 9.45 17.66
CA GLY A 173 -6.03 10.57 16.83
C GLY A 173 -7.19 10.26 15.89
N THR A 174 -7.61 11.27 15.13
CA THR A 174 -8.73 11.18 14.19
C THR A 174 -8.23 10.89 12.78
N ALA A 175 -8.76 9.84 12.14
CA ALA A 175 -8.41 9.49 10.77
C ALA A 175 -8.97 10.48 9.76
N SER A 176 -8.18 10.85 8.76
CA SER A 176 -8.67 11.50 7.55
C SER A 176 -9.45 10.52 6.67
N ALA A 177 -10.06 11.04 5.60
CA ALA A 177 -10.47 10.19 4.49
C ALA A 177 -9.24 9.49 3.90
N VAL A 178 -9.41 8.22 3.51
CA VAL A 178 -8.39 7.46 2.78
C VAL A 178 -8.41 7.87 1.31
N SER A 179 -7.22 8.13 0.75
CA SER A 179 -7.01 8.50 -0.64
C SER A 179 -6.06 7.52 -1.35
N GLY A 180 -5.94 7.64 -2.67
CA GLY A 180 -5.10 6.77 -3.50
C GLY A 180 -5.90 5.68 -4.23
N SER A 181 -5.22 4.97 -5.13
CA SER A 181 -5.74 3.81 -5.87
C SER A 181 -4.93 2.54 -5.58
N GLY A 182 -4.19 2.54 -4.47
CA GLY A 182 -3.12 1.58 -4.21
C GLY A 182 -1.75 2.16 -4.60
N PRO A 183 -0.88 2.54 -3.63
CA PRO A 183 -1.10 2.46 -2.18
C PRO A 183 -2.22 3.40 -1.69
N TRP A 184 -2.84 3.03 -0.57
CA TRP A 184 -3.81 3.82 0.16
C TRP A 184 -3.09 4.72 1.16
N THR A 185 -3.49 5.98 1.28
CA THR A 185 -2.86 6.95 2.19
C THR A 185 -3.89 7.68 3.03
N TRP A 186 -3.57 7.93 4.29
CA TRP A 186 -4.37 8.74 5.20
C TRP A 186 -3.49 9.40 6.27
N SER A 187 -4.05 10.35 7.01
CA SER A 187 -3.42 10.92 8.19
C SER A 187 -4.20 10.61 9.46
N CYS A 188 -3.46 10.48 10.57
CA CYS A 188 -4.01 10.41 11.90
C CYS A 188 -3.70 11.72 12.62
N ALA A 189 -4.72 12.57 12.75
CA ALA A 189 -4.56 13.88 13.37
C ALA A 189 -4.34 13.73 14.88
N GLY A 190 -3.20 14.23 15.36
CA GLY A 190 -2.95 14.37 16.80
C GLY A 190 -3.96 15.31 17.45
N SER A 191 -4.06 15.24 18.77
CA SER A 191 -4.90 16.13 19.57
C SER A 191 -4.04 16.97 20.50
N GLN A 192 -4.59 18.09 20.98
CA GLN A 192 -3.87 18.98 21.90
C GLN A 192 -2.52 19.44 21.32
N GLY A 193 -2.48 19.58 19.98
CA GLY A 193 -1.36 20.00 19.14
C GLY A 193 -0.19 19.04 19.10
N GLY A 194 -0.50 17.78 19.37
CA GLY A 194 0.29 16.68 18.85
C GLY A 194 0.32 16.68 17.33
N SER A 195 1.40 16.13 16.79
CA SER A 195 1.66 16.04 15.37
C SER A 195 0.75 15.02 14.70
N ALA A 196 0.50 15.18 13.40
CA ALA A 196 -0.22 14.19 12.61
C ALA A 196 0.75 13.08 12.12
N ALA A 197 0.33 11.82 12.23
CA ALA A 197 1.04 10.71 11.59
C ALA A 197 0.56 10.51 10.15
N ALA A 198 1.50 10.29 9.24
CA ALA A 198 1.22 9.90 7.87
C ALA A 198 1.23 8.37 7.76
N CYS A 199 0.13 7.80 7.30
CA CYS A 199 -0.12 6.37 7.32
C CYS A 199 -0.44 5.87 5.91
N SER A 200 0.00 4.66 5.59
CA SER A 200 -0.24 4.05 4.30
C SER A 200 -0.45 2.53 4.37
N ALA A 201 -1.14 1.99 3.37
CA ALA A 201 -1.36 0.57 3.17
C ALA A 201 -1.08 0.24 1.69
N PRO A 202 -0.29 -0.80 1.37
CA PRO A 202 -0.04 -1.19 -0.01
C PRO A 202 -1.31 -1.76 -0.68
N LEU A 203 -1.31 -1.77 -2.01
CA LEU A 203 -2.33 -2.48 -2.78
C LEU A 203 -2.08 -3.99 -2.65
N ALA A 204 -3.12 -4.77 -2.39
CA ALA A 204 -2.99 -6.23 -2.47
C ALA A 204 -2.68 -6.66 -3.90
N GLY A 205 -1.63 -7.47 -4.06
CA GLY A 205 -1.20 -7.93 -5.37
C GLY A 205 -2.20 -8.89 -5.99
N ASN A 206 -2.40 -8.80 -7.31
CA ASN A 206 -3.21 -9.78 -8.01
C ASN A 206 -2.46 -11.10 -8.11
N LYS A 207 -2.90 -12.11 -7.34
CA LYS A 207 -2.25 -13.43 -7.26
C LYS A 207 -2.68 -14.40 -8.35
N ILE A 208 -3.73 -14.10 -9.12
CA ILE A 208 -4.27 -15.00 -10.15
C ILE A 208 -4.28 -14.29 -11.50
N TYR A 209 -3.76 -14.97 -12.52
CA TYR A 209 -3.90 -14.55 -13.90
C TYR A 209 -4.53 -15.67 -14.75
N SER A 210 -5.70 -15.39 -15.32
CA SER A 210 -6.43 -16.33 -16.17
C SER A 210 -6.77 -15.70 -17.51
N ALA A 211 -6.39 -16.37 -18.60
CA ALA A 211 -6.66 -15.92 -19.96
C ALA A 211 -6.64 -17.11 -20.95
N PRO A 212 -7.24 -16.98 -22.14
CA PRO A 212 -7.17 -18.00 -23.17
C PRO A 212 -5.73 -18.28 -23.59
N SER A 213 -5.44 -19.55 -23.86
CA SER A 213 -4.21 -19.98 -24.49
C SER A 213 -4.13 -19.37 -25.90
N PRO A 214 -2.96 -18.84 -26.29
CA PRO A 214 -2.73 -18.26 -27.60
C PRO A 214 -2.80 -19.30 -28.74
N THR A 215 -2.76 -20.60 -28.40
CA THR A 215 -2.93 -21.69 -29.36
C THR A 215 -4.38 -22.21 -29.45
N GLY A 216 -5.32 -21.59 -28.73
CA GLY A 216 -6.74 -21.96 -28.75
C GLY A 216 -7.09 -23.24 -27.98
N THR A 217 -6.19 -23.73 -27.12
CA THR A 217 -6.39 -24.99 -26.37
C THR A 217 -7.30 -24.88 -25.15
N GLY A 218 -7.73 -23.67 -24.77
CA GLY A 218 -8.58 -23.41 -23.61
C GLY A 218 -8.00 -22.32 -22.71
N THR A 219 -8.51 -22.19 -21.48
CA THR A 219 -8.02 -21.19 -20.51
C THR A 219 -6.83 -21.74 -19.72
N ILE A 220 -5.78 -20.93 -19.56
CA ILE A 220 -4.65 -21.21 -18.67
C ILE A 220 -4.81 -20.30 -17.45
N THR A 221 -4.54 -20.84 -16.26
CA THR A 221 -4.57 -20.07 -15.01
C THR A 221 -3.24 -20.20 -14.29
N ALA A 222 -2.58 -19.08 -14.04
CA ALA A 222 -1.41 -18.99 -13.19
C ALA A 222 -1.82 -18.45 -11.82
N ALA A 223 -1.39 -19.14 -10.76
CA ALA A 223 -1.53 -18.71 -9.38
C ALA A 223 -0.15 -18.46 -8.77
N LEU A 224 -0.01 -17.33 -8.10
CA LEU A 224 1.20 -16.91 -7.39
C LEU A 224 0.99 -17.03 -5.88
N SER A 225 1.96 -17.62 -5.20
CA SER A 225 2.07 -17.61 -3.74
C SER A 225 3.47 -17.19 -3.32
N GLY A 226 3.64 -16.73 -2.07
CA GLY A 226 4.90 -16.13 -1.62
C GLY A 226 5.05 -14.65 -2.02
N GLY A 227 6.23 -14.09 -1.76
CA GLY A 227 6.57 -12.68 -2.02
C GLY A 227 5.84 -11.62 -1.17
N GLY A 228 5.04 -12.02 -0.17
CA GLY A 228 4.22 -11.10 0.63
C GLY A 228 2.89 -10.72 -0.04
N ASP A 229 2.02 -10.03 0.71
CA ASP A 229 0.62 -9.80 0.29
C ASP A 229 0.48 -8.77 -0.85
N ALA A 230 1.42 -7.82 -0.94
CA ALA A 230 1.46 -6.81 -2.00
C ALA A 230 1.97 -7.38 -3.34
N CYS A 231 2.72 -8.48 -3.30
CA CYS A 231 3.28 -9.12 -4.51
C CYS A 231 2.18 -9.59 -5.45
N GLY A 232 2.27 -9.28 -6.73
CA GLY A 232 1.28 -9.77 -7.68
C GLY A 232 1.65 -9.52 -9.14
N PHE A 233 0.90 -10.15 -10.03
CA PHE A 233 1.06 -10.00 -11.46
C PHE A 233 0.83 -8.55 -11.88
N ALA A 234 1.78 -8.00 -12.63
CA ALA A 234 1.66 -6.72 -13.29
C ALA A 234 0.62 -6.77 -14.42
N ALA A 235 0.04 -5.62 -14.76
CA ALA A 235 -0.97 -5.49 -15.80
C ALA A 235 -0.51 -5.92 -17.20
N THR A 236 0.80 -6.00 -17.44
CA THR A 236 1.42 -6.44 -18.71
C THR A 236 1.44 -7.96 -18.89
N THR A 237 1.12 -8.72 -17.84
CA THR A 237 1.10 -10.19 -17.84
C THR A 237 0.19 -10.74 -18.94
N ARG A 238 0.67 -11.75 -19.68
CA ARG A 238 -0.03 -12.34 -20.83
C ARG A 238 0.44 -13.75 -21.17
N TYR A 239 -0.39 -14.46 -21.94
CA TYR A 239 0.05 -15.66 -22.65
C TYR A 239 0.38 -15.32 -24.12
N ILE A 240 1.49 -15.83 -24.64
CA ILE A 240 1.98 -15.56 -25.99
C ILE A 240 2.26 -16.86 -26.76
N ALA A 241 2.02 -16.85 -28.08
CA ALA A 241 2.19 -18.06 -28.90
C ALA A 241 3.66 -18.45 -29.08
N THR A 242 4.53 -17.43 -29.18
CA THR A 242 5.96 -17.52 -29.42
C THR A 242 6.65 -16.33 -28.76
N GLU A 243 7.95 -16.41 -28.51
CA GLU A 243 8.68 -15.33 -27.86
C GLU A 243 8.73 -14.02 -28.67
N PRO A 244 8.72 -12.83 -28.02
CA PRO A 244 8.47 -11.57 -28.69
C PRO A 244 9.60 -11.04 -29.59
N SER A 245 10.87 -11.42 -29.43
CA SER A 245 11.96 -10.86 -30.28
C SER A 245 13.33 -11.51 -30.06
N ALA A 246 14.06 -11.64 -31.18
CA ALA A 246 15.46 -12.05 -31.38
C ALA A 246 15.80 -13.53 -31.14
N SER A 247 15.95 -14.26 -32.25
CA SER A 247 16.57 -15.59 -32.42
C SER A 247 17.33 -16.16 -31.21
N PRO A 248 17.03 -17.40 -30.77
CA PRO A 248 16.56 -18.50 -31.61
C PRO A 248 15.10 -18.89 -31.42
N SER A 249 14.58 -19.53 -32.47
CA SER A 249 13.36 -20.33 -32.47
C SER A 249 13.32 -21.29 -31.27
N THR A 250 12.10 -21.66 -30.88
CA THR A 250 11.77 -22.77 -29.96
C THR A 250 12.86 -23.87 -29.94
N PRO A 251 13.27 -24.39 -28.77
CA PRO A 251 14.32 -25.41 -28.69
C PRO A 251 14.08 -26.53 -29.68
N ALA A 252 15.13 -26.98 -30.36
CA ALA A 252 15.00 -28.00 -31.39
C ALA A 252 14.29 -29.24 -30.85
N GLY A 253 13.20 -29.64 -31.50
CA GLY A 253 12.40 -30.79 -31.07
C GLY A 253 11.50 -30.53 -29.86
N VAL A 254 11.29 -29.29 -29.43
CA VAL A 254 10.34 -28.96 -28.35
C VAL A 254 9.16 -28.18 -28.93
N ALA A 255 7.95 -28.57 -28.55
CA ALA A 255 6.72 -27.86 -28.87
C ALA A 255 6.05 -27.33 -27.60
N PHE A 256 5.45 -26.15 -27.68
CA PHE A 256 4.68 -25.50 -26.61
C PHE A 256 3.18 -25.54 -26.96
N PRO A 257 2.46 -26.64 -26.68
CA PRO A 257 1.08 -26.84 -27.14
C PRO A 257 0.11 -25.78 -26.60
N HIS A 258 0.43 -25.15 -25.47
CA HIS A 258 -0.40 -24.12 -24.83
C HIS A 258 0.17 -22.70 -24.98
N GLY A 259 1.31 -22.53 -25.67
CA GLY A 259 2.07 -21.28 -25.70
C GLY A 259 2.91 -21.06 -24.43
N LEU A 260 3.30 -19.81 -24.23
CA LEU A 260 4.22 -19.36 -23.20
C LEU A 260 3.52 -18.33 -22.30
N PHE A 261 3.97 -18.24 -21.07
CA PHE A 261 3.54 -17.29 -20.06
C PHE A 261 4.62 -16.23 -19.91
N ASP A 262 4.27 -15.00 -20.25
CA ASP A 262 5.12 -13.80 -20.21
C ASP A 262 4.56 -12.90 -19.11
N PHE A 263 5.27 -12.83 -17.99
CA PHE A 263 4.78 -12.11 -16.82
C PHE A 263 5.86 -11.27 -16.14
N SER A 264 5.37 -10.29 -15.40
CA SER A 264 6.14 -9.65 -14.35
C SER A 264 5.33 -9.71 -13.07
N ALA A 265 5.95 -10.09 -11.96
CA ALA A 265 5.38 -9.97 -10.62
C ALA A 265 6.09 -8.84 -9.90
N THR A 266 5.34 -7.87 -9.38
CA THR A 266 5.91 -6.66 -8.74
C THR A 266 5.54 -6.59 -7.27
N GLN A 267 6.27 -5.78 -6.50
CA GLN A 267 6.11 -5.62 -5.04
C GLN A 267 6.32 -6.92 -4.28
N CYS A 268 7.25 -7.75 -4.75
CA CYS A 268 7.52 -9.05 -4.17
C CYS A 268 8.51 -9.05 -3.02
N SER A 269 8.99 -7.89 -2.57
CA SER A 269 9.99 -7.78 -1.52
C SER A 269 9.48 -8.29 -0.15
N ASN A 270 10.16 -9.32 0.36
CA ASN A 270 10.03 -9.73 1.74
C ASN A 270 11.00 -8.88 2.57
N VAL A 271 10.56 -7.69 3.00
CA VAL A 271 11.36 -6.75 3.81
C VAL A 271 12.52 -6.12 3.01
N GLU A 272 12.77 -4.84 3.29
CA GLU A 272 13.91 -4.01 2.89
C GLU A 272 15.12 -4.79 2.30
N GLY A 273 15.17 -4.94 0.96
CA GLY A 273 16.35 -5.44 0.21
C GLY A 273 16.58 -6.96 0.17
N GLY A 274 15.69 -7.79 0.71
CA GLY A 274 15.82 -9.25 0.66
C GLY A 274 15.25 -9.89 -0.61
N ALA A 275 15.94 -10.90 -1.16
CA ALA A 275 15.45 -11.71 -2.28
C ALA A 275 14.17 -12.46 -1.91
N ALA A 276 13.12 -12.20 -2.68
CA ALA A 276 11.82 -12.82 -2.52
C ALA A 276 11.73 -14.19 -3.18
N ASN A 277 11.02 -15.13 -2.57
CA ASN A 277 10.64 -16.38 -3.23
C ASN A 277 9.15 -16.36 -3.55
N ILE A 278 8.81 -16.58 -4.81
CA ILE A 278 7.44 -16.82 -5.26
C ILE A 278 7.32 -18.26 -5.77
N THR A 279 6.17 -18.88 -5.55
CA THR A 279 5.81 -20.17 -6.14
C THR A 279 4.66 -19.96 -7.11
N LEU A 280 4.87 -20.44 -8.33
CA LEU A 280 3.94 -20.39 -9.44
C LEU A 280 3.30 -21.76 -9.62
N GLU A 281 1.98 -21.79 -9.67
CA GLU A 281 1.18 -22.93 -10.08
C GLU A 281 0.46 -22.56 -11.38
N VAL A 282 0.86 -23.17 -12.49
CA VAL A 282 0.30 -22.91 -13.82
C VAL A 282 -0.55 -24.10 -14.24
N ALA A 283 -1.86 -23.92 -14.20
CA ALA A 283 -2.86 -24.90 -14.60
C ALA A 283 -3.25 -24.72 -16.08
N TYR A 284 -3.03 -25.77 -16.87
CA TYR A 284 -3.33 -25.84 -18.30
C TYR A 284 -4.71 -26.46 -18.55
N PRO A 285 -5.34 -26.18 -19.71
CA PRO A 285 -6.69 -26.67 -20.01
C PRO A 285 -6.77 -28.18 -20.26
N GLN A 286 -5.64 -28.83 -20.51
CA GLN A 286 -5.54 -30.26 -20.79
C GLN A 286 -4.38 -30.88 -20.01
N THR A 287 -4.45 -32.18 -19.75
CA THR A 287 -3.35 -32.94 -19.17
C THR A 287 -2.09 -32.75 -20.00
N LEU A 288 -1.00 -32.37 -19.35
CA LEU A 288 0.30 -32.22 -19.98
C LEU A 288 0.83 -33.60 -20.36
N PRO A 289 1.37 -33.78 -21.58
CA PRO A 289 1.93 -35.06 -22.01
C PRO A 289 3.02 -35.59 -21.08
N ALA A 290 3.24 -36.91 -21.09
CA ALA A 290 4.37 -37.51 -20.39
C ALA A 290 5.70 -36.90 -20.89
N ASN A 291 6.66 -36.74 -19.99
CA ASN A 291 7.95 -36.08 -20.23
C ASN A 291 7.86 -34.58 -20.55
N THR A 292 6.75 -33.91 -20.22
CA THR A 292 6.68 -32.45 -20.25
C THR A 292 7.71 -31.86 -19.29
N GLN A 293 8.44 -30.84 -19.73
CA GLN A 293 9.32 -30.03 -18.91
C GLN A 293 8.86 -28.57 -18.97
N TYR A 294 9.13 -27.81 -17.93
CA TYR A 294 8.90 -26.36 -17.97
C TYR A 294 10.16 -25.68 -18.50
N TYR A 295 10.06 -25.06 -19.67
CA TYR A 295 11.17 -24.33 -20.27
C TYR A 295 11.02 -22.84 -20.01
N LYS A 296 12.15 -22.18 -19.82
CA LYS A 296 12.24 -20.72 -19.68
C LYS A 296 13.18 -20.15 -20.72
N TRP A 297 12.88 -18.94 -21.18
CA TRP A 297 13.72 -18.16 -22.08
C TRP A 297 14.26 -16.95 -21.34
N GLY A 298 15.55 -16.96 -21.01
CA GLY A 298 16.16 -15.88 -20.25
C GLY A 298 17.61 -16.15 -19.89
N PRO A 299 18.29 -15.17 -19.27
CA PRO A 299 19.60 -15.39 -18.68
C PRO A 299 19.48 -16.26 -17.41
N THR A 300 20.60 -16.87 -17.02
CA THR A 300 20.75 -17.57 -15.74
C THR A 300 21.95 -16.98 -14.98
N PRO A 301 22.10 -17.24 -13.66
CA PRO A 301 23.22 -16.73 -12.89
C PRO A 301 24.59 -17.05 -13.51
N ASP A 302 24.73 -18.24 -14.10
CA ASP A 302 25.95 -18.75 -14.72
C ASP A 302 26.11 -18.36 -16.21
N ASN A 303 25.02 -18.01 -16.90
CA ASN A 303 25.04 -17.57 -18.29
C ASN A 303 24.08 -16.38 -18.51
N ARG A 304 24.66 -15.18 -18.56
CA ARG A 304 23.92 -13.91 -18.70
C ARG A 304 23.41 -13.63 -20.12
N THR A 305 23.77 -14.45 -21.11
CA THR A 305 23.15 -14.35 -22.44
C THR A 305 21.83 -15.12 -22.41
N PRO A 306 20.71 -14.53 -22.87
CA PRO A 306 19.43 -15.23 -22.95
C PRO A 306 19.54 -16.55 -23.71
N HIS A 307 19.04 -17.62 -23.10
CA HIS A 307 19.02 -18.97 -23.66
C HIS A 307 17.84 -19.77 -23.11
N TRP A 308 17.54 -20.88 -23.77
CA TRP A 308 16.55 -21.83 -23.25
C TRP A 308 17.18 -22.72 -22.19
N TYR A 309 16.48 -22.86 -21.06
CA TYR A 309 16.84 -23.81 -20.01
C TYR A 309 15.58 -24.47 -19.42
N VAL A 310 15.78 -25.62 -18.78
CA VAL A 310 14.70 -26.31 -18.07
C VAL A 310 14.64 -25.76 -16.65
N MET A 311 13.49 -25.21 -16.27
CA MET A 311 13.22 -24.84 -14.88
C MET A 311 12.89 -26.09 -14.08
N PRO A 312 13.50 -26.30 -12.90
CA PRO A 312 13.06 -27.33 -11.96
C PRO A 312 11.59 -27.10 -11.58
N ALA A 313 10.71 -27.95 -12.10
CA ALA A 313 9.27 -27.87 -11.89
C ALA A 313 8.69 -29.26 -11.60
N SER A 314 7.69 -29.31 -10.72
CA SER A 314 6.84 -30.47 -10.52
C SER A 314 5.71 -30.43 -11.54
N ILE A 315 5.57 -31.47 -12.36
CA ILE A 315 4.48 -31.57 -13.35
C ILE A 315 3.53 -32.68 -12.91
N VAL A 316 2.31 -32.31 -12.54
CA VAL A 316 1.26 -33.26 -12.13
C VAL A 316 0.01 -33.01 -12.95
N ARG A 317 -0.40 -34.01 -13.73
CA ARG A 317 -1.55 -33.95 -14.64
C ARG A 317 -1.45 -32.77 -15.61
N ASN A 318 -2.23 -31.71 -15.39
CA ASN A 318 -2.32 -30.51 -16.21
C ASN A 318 -1.63 -29.30 -15.56
N THR A 319 -0.88 -29.48 -14.48
CA THR A 319 -0.36 -28.37 -13.68
C THR A 319 1.15 -28.44 -13.56
N ALA A 320 1.82 -27.30 -13.79
CA ALA A 320 3.24 -27.10 -13.55
C ALA A 320 3.44 -26.23 -12.31
N THR A 321 4.34 -26.65 -11.41
CA THR A 321 4.63 -25.92 -10.18
C THR A 321 6.13 -25.71 -10.02
N PHE A 322 6.57 -24.46 -9.82
CA PHE A 322 7.98 -24.10 -9.64
C PHE A 322 8.12 -22.84 -8.78
N THR A 323 9.32 -22.63 -8.22
CA THR A 323 9.63 -21.47 -7.38
C THR A 323 10.67 -20.61 -8.08
N ILE A 324 10.48 -19.29 -8.09
CA ILE A 324 11.45 -18.30 -8.58
C ILE A 324 11.90 -17.45 -7.40
N THR A 325 13.20 -17.16 -7.36
CA THR A 325 13.82 -16.21 -6.42
C THR A 325 14.11 -14.90 -7.15
N ASP A 326 13.71 -13.77 -6.60
CA ASP A 326 14.01 -12.39 -7.08
C ASP A 326 15.53 -12.16 -7.13
N GLY A 327 16.05 -11.88 -8.32
CA GLY A 327 17.46 -11.83 -8.67
C GLY A 327 18.14 -13.19 -8.89
N GLY A 328 17.39 -14.28 -8.89
CA GLY A 328 17.87 -15.66 -8.98
C GLY A 328 17.52 -16.38 -10.28
N LEU A 329 17.71 -17.70 -10.30
CA LEU A 329 17.31 -18.53 -11.46
C LEU A 329 15.80 -18.42 -11.69
N GLY A 330 15.39 -18.18 -12.94
CA GLY A 330 13.98 -17.98 -13.30
C GLY A 330 13.52 -16.52 -13.27
N ASP A 331 14.40 -15.59 -12.90
CA ASP A 331 14.16 -14.15 -12.98
C ASP A 331 15.07 -13.51 -14.02
N ASP A 332 14.49 -13.04 -15.11
CA ASP A 332 15.19 -12.71 -16.35
C ASP A 332 16.04 -11.44 -16.26
N ASP A 333 15.80 -10.56 -15.28
CA ASP A 333 16.65 -9.39 -15.07
C ASP A 333 17.83 -9.69 -14.11
N LEU A 334 17.75 -10.79 -13.36
CA LEU A 334 18.70 -11.24 -12.35
C LEU A 334 19.07 -10.16 -11.32
N GLN A 335 18.14 -9.24 -11.03
CA GLN A 335 18.27 -8.18 -10.04
C GLN A 335 17.38 -8.46 -8.84
N THR A 336 17.90 -8.35 -7.62
CA THR A 336 17.07 -8.35 -6.42
C THR A 336 16.45 -6.97 -6.24
N ASN A 337 15.27 -6.76 -6.83
CA ASN A 337 14.60 -5.45 -6.85
C ASN A 337 13.11 -5.53 -6.46
N GLY A 338 12.63 -6.69 -6.04
CA GLY A 338 11.22 -6.95 -5.72
C GLY A 338 10.33 -7.09 -6.96
N THR A 339 10.93 -7.24 -8.14
CA THR A 339 10.26 -7.51 -9.42
C THR A 339 10.85 -8.76 -10.03
N ILE A 340 9.99 -9.74 -10.29
CA ILE A 340 10.38 -10.96 -11.00
C ILE A 340 9.86 -10.84 -12.42
N VAL A 341 10.75 -10.93 -13.40
CA VAL A 341 10.42 -10.97 -14.84
C VAL A 341 10.64 -12.39 -15.32
N ASP A 342 9.65 -13.00 -15.95
CA ASP A 342 9.79 -14.38 -16.42
C ASP A 342 9.00 -14.63 -17.69
N GLN A 343 9.60 -15.47 -18.53
CA GLN A 343 9.02 -15.96 -19.75
C GLN A 343 9.29 -17.46 -19.92
N GLY A 344 8.23 -18.25 -20.05
CA GLY A 344 8.38 -19.69 -20.22
C GLY A 344 7.08 -20.47 -20.39
N GLY A 345 7.17 -21.79 -20.54
CA GLY A 345 5.99 -22.62 -20.67
C GLY A 345 6.26 -24.12 -20.63
N ALA A 346 5.19 -24.88 -20.53
CA ALA A 346 5.21 -26.34 -20.62
C ALA A 346 5.56 -26.78 -22.05
N GLY A 347 6.79 -27.24 -22.23
CA GLY A 347 7.31 -27.76 -23.48
C GLY A 347 7.33 -29.28 -23.47
N THR A 348 6.92 -29.88 -24.58
CA THR A 348 7.02 -31.32 -24.80
C THR A 348 8.03 -31.58 -25.88
N GLY A 349 9.04 -32.40 -25.58
CA GLY A 349 9.88 -32.97 -26.63
C GLY A 349 8.98 -33.73 -27.61
N THR A 350 9.12 -33.49 -28.91
CA THR A 350 8.58 -34.40 -29.90
C THR A 350 9.23 -35.74 -29.61
N ALA A 351 8.41 -36.74 -29.27
CA ALA A 351 8.87 -38.11 -29.26
C ALA A 351 9.35 -38.40 -30.68
N ILE A 352 10.65 -38.28 -30.93
CA ILE A 352 11.29 -39.04 -31.99
C ILE A 352 11.19 -40.48 -31.53
N SER A 353 10.03 -41.10 -31.77
CA SER A 353 10.02 -42.51 -32.09
C SER A 353 10.92 -42.59 -33.31
N THR A 354 12.20 -42.89 -33.10
CA THR A 354 13.09 -43.29 -34.18
C THR A 354 12.29 -44.31 -34.98
N VAL A 355 11.87 -43.96 -36.21
CA VAL A 355 11.42 -44.98 -37.15
C VAL A 355 12.60 -45.94 -37.18
N PRO A 356 12.46 -47.22 -36.78
CA PRO A 356 13.57 -48.14 -36.87
C PRO A 356 13.96 -48.13 -38.34
N THR A 357 15.12 -47.55 -38.64
CA THR A 357 15.72 -47.72 -39.93
C THR A 357 15.91 -49.22 -40.05
N ALA A 358 15.19 -49.83 -40.99
CA ALA A 358 15.37 -51.24 -41.27
C ALA A 358 16.87 -51.44 -41.43
N SER A 359 17.45 -52.35 -40.65
CA SER A 359 18.89 -52.56 -40.66
C SER A 359 19.33 -52.79 -42.11
N VAL A 360 20.57 -52.43 -42.44
CA VAL A 360 21.12 -52.65 -43.79
C VAL A 360 20.89 -54.11 -44.23
N TRP A 361 20.89 -55.04 -43.28
CA TRP A 361 20.53 -56.45 -43.49
C TRP A 361 19.06 -56.70 -43.82
N ALA A 362 18.11 -56.03 -43.17
CA ALA A 362 16.69 -56.12 -43.50
C ALA A 362 16.40 -55.54 -44.89
N LEU A 363 17.06 -54.43 -45.27
CA LEU A 363 16.97 -53.86 -46.61
C LEU A 363 17.61 -54.77 -47.67
N ALA A 364 18.77 -55.36 -47.37
CA ALA A 364 19.43 -56.32 -48.26
C ALA A 364 18.59 -57.59 -48.45
N ALA A 365 17.96 -58.10 -47.39
CA ALA A 365 17.07 -59.26 -47.45
C ALA A 365 15.82 -58.97 -48.29
N ALA A 366 15.20 -57.80 -48.14
CA ALA A 366 14.06 -57.39 -48.96
C ALA A 366 14.43 -57.24 -50.44
N ALA A 367 15.59 -56.64 -50.74
CA ALA A 367 16.11 -56.52 -52.11
C ALA A 367 16.40 -57.90 -52.74
N LEU A 368 16.96 -58.84 -51.96
CA LEU A 368 17.20 -60.21 -52.40
C LEU A 368 15.89 -60.95 -52.69
N MET A 369 14.87 -60.79 -51.83
CA MET A 369 13.55 -61.41 -52.03
C MET A 369 12.83 -60.88 -53.27
N LEU A 370 12.93 -59.58 -53.54
CA LEU A 370 12.43 -58.96 -54.77
C LEU A 370 13.21 -59.42 -56.01
N GLY A 371 14.53 -59.56 -55.91
CA GLY A 371 15.38 -60.10 -56.97
C GLY A 371 15.08 -61.57 -57.30
N LEU A 372 14.86 -62.40 -56.29
CA LEU A 372 14.53 -63.83 -56.45
C LEU A 372 13.11 -64.03 -57.00
N SER A 373 12.14 -63.24 -56.57
CA SER A 373 10.77 -63.26 -57.11
C SER A 373 10.72 -62.73 -58.55
N GLY A 374 11.51 -61.69 -58.89
CA GLY A 374 11.71 -61.24 -60.26
C GLY A 374 12.34 -62.31 -61.17
N ARG A 375 13.38 -63.01 -60.69
CA ARG A 375 14.02 -64.12 -61.40
C ARG A 375 13.09 -65.32 -61.60
N ARG A 376 12.26 -65.67 -60.60
CA ARG A 376 11.22 -66.70 -60.75
C ARG A 376 10.18 -66.32 -61.79
N ARG A 377 9.74 -65.05 -61.83
CA ARG A 377 8.75 -64.56 -62.81
C ARG A 377 9.31 -64.57 -64.24
N LEU A 378 10.59 -64.22 -64.41
CA LEU A 378 11.27 -64.28 -65.71
C LEU A 378 11.51 -65.72 -66.20
N ARG A 379 11.86 -66.65 -65.29
CA ARG A 379 11.95 -68.08 -65.64
C ARG A 379 10.60 -68.68 -66.02
N TYR A 380 9.53 -68.34 -65.30
CA TYR A 380 8.18 -68.80 -65.61
C TYR A 380 7.67 -68.28 -66.96
N ARG A 381 8.06 -67.07 -67.37
CA ARG A 381 7.74 -66.51 -68.70
C ARG A 381 8.53 -67.16 -69.84
N ARG A 382 9.73 -67.71 -69.58
CA ARG A 382 10.53 -68.44 -70.58
C ARG A 382 10.14 -69.91 -70.73
N SER A 383 9.35 -70.45 -69.81
CA SER A 383 8.95 -71.86 -69.80
C SER A 383 7.52 -72.11 -70.30
N LYS A 384 6.84 -71.12 -70.87
CA LYS A 384 5.60 -71.32 -71.62
C LYS A 384 5.90 -71.19 -73.12
N PRO A 385 5.72 -72.25 -73.93
CA PRO A 385 5.80 -72.19 -75.39
C PRO A 385 4.66 -71.34 -75.98
#